data_AF-A0A9D1QDT6-F1
#
_entry.id   AF-A0A9D1QDT6-F1
#
_cell.length_a   1.000
_cell.length_b   1.000
_cell.length_c   1.000
_cell.angle_alpha   90.00
_cell.angle_beta   90.00
_cell.angle_gamma   90.00
#
_symmetry.space_group_name_H-M   'P 1'
#
loop_
_entity.id
_entity.type
_entity.pdbx_description
1 polymer ?
#
loop_
_entity_poly.entity_id
_entity_poly.type
_entity_poly.pdbx_seq_one_letter_code
_entity_poly.pdbx_strand_id
1 'polypeptide(L)' 'MSSLRFKVVDEAIRRKALDVQLPSARPSDYFGMYVFTQDRMRKYLPKNVYEALVDTMNNRTPLNRELA' A
#
# COMPACT_ATOMS: atom_id res chain seq x y z
N MET A 1 29.11 10.32 30.42
CA MET A 1 28.74 8.90 30.29
C MET A 1 27.24 8.79 30.02
N SER A 2 26.88 8.24 28.84
CA SER A 2 25.59 7.64 28.43
C SER A 2 24.23 8.29 28.77
N SER A 3 24.14 9.62 28.95
CA SER A 3 22.88 10.32 29.28
C SER A 3 21.77 10.13 28.25
N LEU A 4 22.11 9.85 26.99
CA LEU A 4 21.15 9.59 25.92
C LEU A 4 20.25 8.39 26.22
N ARG A 5 20.82 7.31 26.81
CA ARG A 5 20.07 6.08 27.14
C ARG A 5 18.97 6.38 28.16
N PHE A 6 19.28 7.18 29.17
CA PHE A 6 18.31 7.52 30.22
C PHE A 6 17.24 8.50 29.71
N LYS A 7 17.59 9.42 28.81
CA LYS A 7 16.62 10.33 28.18
C LYS A 7 15.59 9.60 27.31
N VAL A 8 16.03 8.64 26.49
CA VAL A 8 15.13 7.84 25.65
C VAL A 8 14.18 6.97 26.49
N VAL A 9 14.66 6.44 27.62
CA VAL A 9 13.80 5.68 28.56
C VAL A 9 12.74 6.58 29.19
N ASP A 10 13.10 7.78 29.65
CA ASP A 10 12.15 8.75 30.21
C ASP A 10 11.11 9.19 29.17
N GLU A 11 11.52 9.40 27.91
CA GLU A 11 10.60 9.76 26.82
C GLU A 11 9.65 8.60 26.44
N ALA A 12 10.16 7.36 26.39
CA ALA A 12 9.35 6.18 26.10
C ALA A 12 8.28 5.94 27.19
N ILE A 13 8.61 6.17 28.47
CA ILE A 13 7.67 6.03 29.59
C ILE A 13 6.52 7.05 29.49
N ARG A 14 6.79 8.26 29.01
CA ARG A 14 5.78 9.32 28.85
C ARG A 14 4.86 9.10 27.65
N ARG A 15 5.22 8.23 26.72
CA ARG A 15 4.47 8.01 25.49
C ARG A 15 3.19 7.20 25.77
N LYS A 16 2.05 7.87 25.70
CA LYS A 16 0.74 7.22 25.74
C LYS A 16 0.45 6.51 24.41
N ALA A 17 -0.26 5.40 24.47
CA ALA A 17 -0.76 4.71 23.29
C ALA A 17 -1.65 5.66 22.48
N LEU A 18 -1.44 5.69 21.17
CA LEU A 18 -2.34 6.39 20.26
C LEU A 18 -3.62 5.57 20.13
N ASP A 19 -4.77 6.23 20.26
CA ASP A 19 -6.05 5.60 20.00
C ASP A 19 -6.20 5.43 18.47
N VAL A 20 -6.27 4.17 18.03
CA VAL A 20 -6.47 3.83 16.62
C VAL A 20 -7.90 3.35 16.46
N GLN A 21 -8.72 4.19 15.86
CA GLN A 21 -10.10 3.84 15.56
C GLN A 21 -10.13 2.71 14.53
N LEU A 22 -10.90 1.66 14.84
CA LEU A 22 -11.20 0.61 13.88
C LEU A 22 -12.02 1.21 12.74
N PRO A 23 -11.72 0.87 11.47
CA PRO A 23 -12.58 1.23 10.35
C PRO A 23 -14.01 0.76 10.63
N SER A 24 -14.99 1.66 10.44
CA SER A 24 -16.41 1.35 10.66
C SER A 24 -16.98 0.39 9.61
N ALA A 25 -16.31 0.30 8.45
CA ALA A 25 -16.75 -0.51 7.32
C ALA A 25 -16.36 -1.98 7.50
N ARG A 26 -17.03 -2.88 6.76
CA ARG A 26 -16.68 -4.30 6.81
C ARG A 26 -15.26 -4.50 6.25
N PRO A 27 -14.51 -5.52 6.72
CA PRO A 27 -13.20 -5.85 6.17
C PRO A 27 -13.16 -5.94 4.64
N SER A 28 -14.22 -6.46 4.01
CA SER A 28 -14.37 -6.49 2.56
C SER A 28 -14.28 -5.13 1.86
N ASP A 29 -14.73 -4.08 2.55
CA ASP A 29 -14.94 -2.76 1.95
C ASP A 29 -13.66 -1.93 1.97
N TYR A 30 -12.83 -2.11 3.00
CA TYR A 30 -11.56 -1.40 3.14
C TYR A 30 -10.36 -2.23 2.74
N PHE A 31 -10.48 -3.56 2.68
CA PHE A 31 -9.40 -4.43 2.21
C PHE A 31 -9.08 -4.15 0.75
N GLY A 32 -7.83 -3.77 0.48
CA GLY A 32 -7.40 -3.41 -0.87
C GLY A 32 -7.95 -2.07 -1.38
N MET A 33 -8.59 -1.23 -0.55
CA MET A 33 -9.14 0.06 -1.02
C MET A 33 -8.07 1.06 -1.48
N TYR A 34 -6.81 0.83 -1.16
CA TYR A 34 -5.68 1.63 -1.65
C TYR A 34 -4.74 0.84 -2.55
N VAL A 35 -5.20 -0.31 -3.06
CA VAL A 35 -4.44 -1.16 -3.99
C VAL A 35 -4.96 -0.94 -5.40
N PHE A 36 -4.06 -0.84 -6.37
CA PHE A 36 -4.41 -0.72 -7.79
C PHE A 36 -4.71 -2.10 -8.38
N THR A 37 -5.89 -2.63 -8.06
CA THR A 37 -6.37 -3.95 -8.51
C THR A 37 -6.75 -3.96 -9.99
N GLN A 38 -7.04 -5.16 -10.54
CA GLN A 38 -7.46 -5.31 -11.94
C GLN A 38 -8.68 -4.47 -12.30
N ASP A 39 -9.67 -4.36 -11.41
CA ASP A 39 -10.85 -3.51 -11.65
C ASP A 39 -10.50 -2.03 -11.72
N ARG A 40 -9.55 -1.58 -10.88
CA ARG A 40 -9.05 -0.20 -10.93
C ARG A 40 -8.22 0.04 -12.17
N MET A 41 -7.37 -0.92 -12.55
CA MET A 41 -6.62 -0.87 -13.80
C MET A 41 -7.58 -0.73 -15.00
N ARG A 42 -8.64 -1.54 -15.08
CA ARG A 42 -9.66 -1.42 -16.14
C ARG A 42 -10.35 -0.05 -16.18
N LYS A 43 -10.59 0.55 -15.02
CA LYS A 43 -11.28 1.85 -14.93
C LYS A 43 -10.38 3.02 -15.33
N TYR A 44 -9.10 2.98 -14.97
CA TYR A 44 -8.22 4.15 -15.06
C TYR A 44 -7.14 4.04 -16.13
N LEU A 45 -6.83 2.86 -16.66
CA LEU A 45 -5.83 2.70 -17.70
C LEU A 45 -6.46 2.70 -19.11
N PRO A 46 -5.74 3.24 -20.11
CA PRO A 46 -6.06 3.01 -21.51
C PRO A 46 -6.07 1.50 -21.85
N LYS A 47 -6.94 1.10 -22.79
CA LYS A 47 -7.13 -0.31 -23.16
C LYS A 47 -5.83 -1.02 -23.54
N ASN A 48 -4.99 -0.38 -24.34
CA ASN A 48 -3.69 -0.90 -24.77
C ASN A 48 -2.73 -1.16 -23.60
N VAL A 49 -2.67 -0.24 -22.63
CA VAL A 49 -1.82 -0.36 -21.43
C VAL A 49 -2.35 -1.47 -20.52
N TYR A 50 -3.66 -1.51 -20.31
CA TYR A 50 -4.31 -2.55 -19.52
C TYR A 50 -4.05 -3.95 -20.08
N GLU A 51 -4.24 -4.14 -21.39
CA GLU A 51 -4.03 -5.43 -22.06
C GLU A 51 -2.58 -5.88 -21.98
N ALA A 52 -1.62 -4.97 -22.21
CA ALA A 52 -0.21 -5.26 -22.05
C ALA A 52 0.13 -5.69 -20.61
N LEU A 53 -0.35 -4.97 -19.60
CA LEU A 53 -0.12 -5.34 -18.21
C LEU A 53 -0.71 -6.71 -17.85
N VAL A 54 -1.92 -7.02 -18.31
CA VAL A 54 -2.54 -8.34 -18.07
C VAL A 54 -1.76 -9.46 -18.75
N ASP A 55 -1.29 -9.23 -19.97
CA ASP A 55 -0.49 -10.19 -20.72
C ASP A 55 0.84 -10.50 -20.00
N THR A 56 1.55 -9.45 -19.55
CA THR A 56 2.79 -9.65 -18.78
C THR A 56 2.58 -10.42 -17.48
N MET A 57 1.44 -10.22 -16.80
CA MET A 57 1.11 -10.95 -15.56
C MET A 57 0.77 -12.42 -15.81
N ASN A 58 -0.07 -12.71 -16.81
CA ASN A 58 -0.59 -14.06 -17.04
C ASN A 58 0.37 -14.94 -17.86
N ASN A 59 0.99 -14.33 -18.87
CA ASN A 59 1.81 -15.03 -19.87
C ASN A 59 3.31 -14.82 -19.65
N ARG A 60 3.70 -14.06 -18.61
CA ARG A 60 5.11 -13.75 -18.25
C ARG A 60 5.88 -13.09 -19.39
N THR A 61 5.20 -12.32 -20.22
CA THR A 61 5.82 -11.55 -21.30
C THR A 61 6.55 -10.33 -20.71
N PRO A 62 7.61 -9.85 -21.38
CA PRO A 62 8.32 -8.66 -20.94
C PRO A 62 7.47 -7.40 -21.17
N LEU A 63 7.47 -6.49 -20.19
CA LEU A 63 6.79 -5.20 -20.34
C LEU A 63 7.62 -4.27 -21.22
N ASN A 64 7.00 -3.71 -22.27
CA ASN A 64 7.65 -2.70 -23.10
C ASN A 64 7.92 -1.44 -22.27
N ARG A 65 9.14 -0.89 -22.39
CA ARG A 65 9.59 0.27 -21.62
C ARG A 65 8.85 1.56 -21.95
N GLU A 66 8.23 1.64 -23.12
CA GLU A 66 7.40 2.79 -23.50
C GLU A 66 6.07 2.84 -22.74
N LEU A 67 5.63 1.70 -22.20
CA LEU A 67 4.39 1.56 -21.42
C LEU A 67 4.64 1.68 -19.90
N ALA A 68 5.91 1.73 -19.48
CA ALA A 68 6.34 1.78 -18.08
C ALA A 68 6.63 3.22 -17.64
#